data_AF-A0A7V1H481-F1
#
_entry.id   AF-A0A7V1H481-F1
#
_cell.length_a   1.000
_cell.length_b   1.000
_cell.length_c   1.000
_cell.angle_alpha   90.00
_cell.angle_beta   90.00
_cell.angle_gamma   90.00
#
_symmetry.space_group_name_H-M   'P 1'
#
loop_
_entity.id
_entity.type
_entity.pdbx_description
1 polymer ?
#
loop_
_entity_poly.entity_id
_entity_poly.type
_entity_poly.pdbx_seq_one_letter_code
_entity_poly.pdbx_strand_id
1 'polypeptide(L)' 'DELTGFIVAVSLVRPSKKIADVGVKSVKKKMKDKAFAAAVSREDIEKGADELGTPLDEHITNVLDAMKGIAEQLGL' A
#
# COMPACT_ATOMS: atom_id res chain seq x y z
N ASP A 1 2.95 -3.14 -10.36
CA ASP A 1 2.34 -3.33 -9.05
C ASP A 1 2.15 -1.98 -8.39
N GLU A 2 0.92 -1.52 -8.53
CA GLU A 2 0.41 -0.22 -8.14
C GLU A 2 0.26 -0.17 -6.61
N LEU A 3 -0.01 -1.30 -5.96
CA LEU A 3 -0.23 -1.37 -4.53
C LEU A 3 1.08 -1.17 -3.74
N THR A 4 2.18 -1.81 -4.13
CA THR A 4 3.49 -1.59 -3.49
C THR A 4 3.93 -0.13 -3.59
N GLY A 5 3.85 0.48 -4.77
CA GLY A 5 4.15 1.92 -4.96
C GLY A 5 3.25 2.81 -4.11
N PHE A 6 1.98 2.47 -3.97
CA PHE A 6 1.04 3.18 -3.10
C PHE A 6 1.42 3.06 -1.61
N ILE A 7 1.78 1.86 -1.15
CA ILE A 7 2.22 1.60 0.23
C ILE A 7 3.50 2.36 0.56
N VAL A 8 4.46 2.44 -0.37
CA VAL A 8 5.66 3.28 -0.21
C VAL A 8 5.25 4.74 0.01
N ALA A 9 4.38 5.29 -0.84
CA ALA A 9 3.90 6.66 -0.69
C ALA A 9 3.21 6.88 0.67
N VAL A 10 2.39 5.92 1.14
CA VAL A 10 1.73 5.98 2.45
C VAL A 10 2.75 5.98 3.59
N SER A 11 3.84 5.22 3.45
CA SER A 11 4.93 5.17 4.43
C SER A 11 5.67 6.52 4.49
N LEU A 12 6.01 7.10 3.33
CA LEU A 12 6.80 8.33 3.24
C LEU A 12 6.09 9.58 3.79
N VAL A 13 4.76 9.60 3.84
CA VAL A 13 4.00 10.71 4.43
C VAL A 13 3.77 10.57 5.94
N ARG A 14 4.24 9.47 6.55
CA ARG A 14 4.22 9.31 8.01
C ARG A 14 5.38 10.08 8.63
N PRO A 15 5.24 10.65 9.85
CA PRO A 15 6.34 11.32 10.54
C PRO A 15 7.58 10.43 10.71
N SER A 16 7.39 9.14 11.00
CA SER A 16 8.46 8.16 11.14
C SER A 16 9.09 7.74 9.81
N LYS A 17 8.36 7.93 8.69
CA LYS A 17 8.67 7.37 7.37
C LYS A 17 8.83 5.85 7.34
N LYS A 18 8.36 5.16 8.38
CA LYS A 18 8.52 3.71 8.53
C LYS A 18 7.31 2.93 8.05
N ILE A 19 7.53 1.88 7.27
CA ILE A 19 6.46 0.97 6.85
C ILE A 19 5.89 0.17 8.03
N ALA A 20 6.67 -0.02 9.11
CA ALA A 20 6.22 -0.64 10.34
C ALA A 20 4.98 0.04 10.96
N ASP A 21 4.83 1.35 10.76
CA ASP A 21 3.69 2.12 11.27
C ASP A 21 2.47 2.08 10.32
N VAL A 22 2.63 1.53 9.12
CA VAL A 22 1.58 1.44 8.11
C VAL A 22 0.72 0.20 8.35
N GLY A 23 -0.60 0.43 8.36
CA GLY A 23 -1.60 -0.63 8.46
C GLY A 23 -2.69 -0.47 7.40
N VAL A 24 -3.43 -1.55 7.16
CA VAL A 24 -4.48 -1.66 6.12
C VAL A 24 -5.45 -0.48 6.14
N LYS A 25 -5.95 -0.09 7.33
CA LYS A 25 -6.88 1.05 7.48
C LYS A 25 -6.31 2.35 6.94
N SER A 26 -5.02 2.61 7.12
CA SER A 26 -4.38 3.84 6.64
C SER A 26 -4.19 3.84 5.12
N VAL A 27 -3.86 2.68 4.54
CA VAL A 27 -3.78 2.49 3.08
C VAL A 27 -5.15 2.75 2.47
N LYS A 28 -6.20 2.08 2.96
CA LYS A 28 -7.59 2.29 2.49
C LYS A 28 -8.07 3.73 2.65
N LYS A 29 -7.73 4.38 3.77
CA LYS A 29 -8.07 5.80 3.97
C LYS A 29 -7.42 6.67 2.90
N LYS A 30 -6.16 6.38 2.53
CA LYS A 30 -5.44 7.10 1.48
C LYS A 30 -5.91 6.76 0.08
N MET A 31 -6.41 5.56 -0.20
CA MET A 31 -7.03 5.23 -1.50
C MET A 31 -8.23 6.13 -1.82
N LYS A 32 -8.96 6.60 -0.79
CA LYS A 32 -10.08 7.55 -0.96
C LYS A 32 -9.63 8.99 -1.29
N ASP A 33 -8.37 9.32 -1.03
CA ASP A 33 -7.77 10.61 -1.34
C ASP A 33 -7.19 10.56 -2.77
N LYS A 34 -7.98 11.01 -3.75
CA LYS A 34 -7.61 10.93 -5.17
C LYS A 34 -6.38 11.76 -5.52
N ALA A 35 -6.10 12.83 -4.78
CA ALA A 35 -4.93 13.68 -5.00
C ALA A 35 -3.64 13.02 -4.47
N PHE A 36 -3.74 12.22 -3.42
CA PHE A 36 -2.59 11.54 -2.84
C PHE A 36 -2.05 10.43 -3.76
N ALA A 37 -0.78 10.51 -4.15
CA ALA A 37 -0.18 9.58 -5.10
C ALA A 37 -1.02 9.46 -6.39
N ALA A 38 -1.42 10.61 -6.96
CA ALA A 38 -2.34 10.70 -8.10
C ALA A 38 -1.91 9.88 -9.34
N ALA A 39 -0.61 9.62 -9.51
CA ALA A 39 -0.08 8.79 -10.59
C ALA A 39 -0.34 7.29 -10.43
N VAL A 40 -0.78 6.83 -9.26
CA VAL A 40 -1.11 5.43 -9.01
C VAL A 40 -2.58 5.17 -9.31
N SER A 41 -2.85 4.21 -10.20
CA SER A 41 -4.22 3.80 -10.55
C SER A 41 -4.86 3.01 -9.40
N ARG A 42 -6.00 3.48 -8.90
CA ARG A 42 -6.75 2.78 -7.83
C ARG A 42 -7.53 1.61 -8.41
N GLU A 43 -7.97 1.77 -9.66
CA GLU A 43 -8.64 0.72 -10.43
C GLU A 43 -7.73 -0.49 -10.63
N ASP A 44 -6.44 -0.27 -10.94
CA ASP A 44 -5.51 -1.38 -11.13
C ASP A 44 -5.16 -2.08 -9.80
N ILE A 45 -5.13 -1.35 -8.68
CA ILE A 45 -5.01 -1.96 -7.34
C ILE A 45 -6.21 -2.87 -7.05
N GLU A 46 -7.42 -2.41 -7.33
CA GLU A 46 -8.65 -3.19 -7.11
C GLU A 46 -8.70 -4.41 -8.03
N LYS A 47 -8.42 -4.23 -9.33
CA LYS A 47 -8.34 -5.34 -10.30
C LYS A 47 -7.27 -6.36 -9.93
N GLY A 48 -6.10 -5.93 -9.46
CA GLY A 48 -5.06 -6.86 -9.04
C GLY A 48 -5.52 -7.78 -7.90
N ALA A 49 -6.28 -7.26 -6.93
CA ALA A 49 -6.88 -8.09 -5.89
C ALA A 49 -7.93 -9.06 -6.45
N ASP A 50 -8.79 -8.59 -7.36
CA ASP A 50 -9.83 -9.40 -8.00
C ASP A 50 -9.24 -10.52 -8.88
N GLU A 51 -8.20 -10.23 -9.66
CA GLU A 51 -7.48 -11.22 -10.49
C GLU A 51 -6.80 -12.31 -9.66
N LEU A 52 -6.35 -11.96 -8.45
CA LEU A 52 -5.83 -12.91 -7.47
C LEU A 52 -6.94 -13.67 -6.72
N GLY A 53 -8.21 -13.30 -6.92
CA GLY A 53 -9.36 -13.90 -6.24
C GLY A 53 -9.35 -13.67 -4.73
N THR A 54 -8.70 -12.61 -4.26
CA THR A 54 -8.56 -12.30 -2.83
C THR A 54 -9.22 -10.96 -2.49
N PRO A 55 -9.86 -10.81 -1.32
CA PRO A 55 -10.37 -9.52 -0.89
C PRO A 55 -9.25 -8.46 -0.85
N LEU A 56 -9.54 -7.23 -1.29
CA LEU A 56 -8.57 -6.13 -1.28
C LEU A 56 -7.87 -5.94 0.08
N ASP A 57 -8.59 -6.09 1.19
CA ASP A 57 -8.02 -5.94 2.53
C ASP A 57 -6.98 -7.02 2.84
N GLU A 58 -7.20 -8.24 2.33
CA GLU A 58 -6.25 -9.35 2.44
C GLU A 58 -5.05 -9.12 1.53
N HIS A 59 -5.28 -8.66 0.29
CA HIS A 59 -4.19 -8.29 -0.62
C HIS A 59 -3.28 -7.21 -0.01
N ILE A 60 -3.87 -6.15 0.53
CA ILE A 60 -3.12 -5.08 1.23
C ILE A 60 -2.33 -5.64 2.42
N THR A 61 -2.90 -6.57 3.17
CA THR A 61 -2.22 -7.21 4.31
C THR A 61 -1.02 -8.00 3.83
N ASN A 62 -1.20 -8.88 2.83
CA ASN A 62 -0.14 -9.72 2.27
C ASN A 62 1.03 -8.90 1.75
N VAL A 63 0.74 -7.83 0.99
CA VAL A 63 1.78 -6.94 0.46
C VAL A 63 2.46 -6.15 1.58
N LEU A 64 1.71 -5.62 2.54
CA LEU A 64 2.29 -4.91 3.68
C LEU A 64 3.25 -5.79 4.49
N ASP A 65 2.85 -7.02 4.79
CA ASP A 65 3.64 -7.92 5.61
C ASP A 65 4.90 -8.39 4.87
N ALA A 66 4.78 -8.67 3.56
CA ALA A 66 5.93 -8.95 2.71
C ALA A 66 6.91 -7.77 2.68
N MET A 67 6.42 -6.54 2.46
CA MET A 67 7.28 -5.35 2.42
C MET A 67 7.91 -5.01 3.77
N LYS A 68 7.21 -5.24 4.89
CA LYS A 68 7.78 -5.08 6.24
C LYS A 68 8.95 -6.03 6.47
N GLY A 69 8.88 -7.25 5.93
CA GLY A 69 9.97 -8.22 6.01
C GLY A 69 11.26 -7.78 5.31
N ILE A 70 11.17 -6.86 4.35
CA ILE A 70 12.31 -6.32 3.59
C ILE A 70 12.46 -4.79 3.76
N ALA A 71 11.90 -4.22 4.83
CA ALA A 71 11.83 -2.78 5.03
C ALA A 71 13.20 -2.08 4.94
N GLU A 72 14.24 -2.67 5.53
CA GLU A 72 15.60 -2.13 5.47
C GLU A 72 16.14 -2.03 4.03
N GLN A 73 15.83 -3.01 3.17
CA GLN A 73 16.22 -3.01 1.77
C GLN A 73 15.47 -1.94 0.95
N LEU A 74 14.24 -1.65 1.36
CA LEU A 74 13.40 -0.61 0.76
C LEU A 74 13.73 0.80 1.29
N GLY A 75 14.55 0.92 2.35
CA GLY A 75 14.81 2.19 3.02
C GLY A 75 13.60 2.74 3.79
N LEU A 76 12.72 1.86 4.27
CA LEU A 76 11.45 2.14 4.96
C LEU A 76 11.39 1.49 6.35
#